data_AF-A0A3F2RBY3-F1
#
_entry.id   AF-A0A3F2RBY3-F1
#
_cell.length_a   1.000
_cell.length_b   1.000
_cell.length_c   1.000
_cell.angle_alpha   90.00
_cell.angle_beta   90.00
_cell.angle_gamma   90.00
#
_symmetry.space_group_name_H-M   'P 1'
#
loop_
_entity.id
_entity.type
_entity.pdbx_description
1 polymer ?
#
loop_
_entity_poly.entity_id
_entity_poly.type
_entity_poly.pdbx_seq_one_letter_code
_entity_poly.pdbx_strand_id
1 'polypeptide(L)'
;MRSLAILATSLALTAAIVSANCDPTKWSPPVDGQYNTTGRIDPNKLNVHLIAHSHDDPGWLIGVDQYYMEKVQYILDTAVEELVRNPDRQFMFVEQSFFQRWWHQQGSEVRGIVKQLVKEGRLDLTVNGGWCMHDEATPHYIAMVDQTAYGHQLLMDEFGISPRIGWQIDPFGHSATQGSLLSQGVGFDALYFARIDYQDYGQRIKTKDLEFIWRP
;
A
#
# COMPACT_ATOMS: atom_id res chain seq x y z
N MET A 1 11.23 -66.27 21.01
CA MET A 1 11.46 -65.67 19.67
C MET A 1 10.37 -64.65 19.40
N ARG A 2 10.65 -63.36 19.54
CA ARG A 2 9.79 -62.27 19.06
C ARG A 2 10.73 -61.25 18.42
N SER A 3 10.77 -61.23 17.09
CA SER A 3 11.52 -60.23 16.33
C SER A 3 10.66 -58.99 16.17
N LEU A 4 11.11 -57.85 16.71
CA LEU A 4 10.62 -56.53 16.31
C LEU A 4 11.28 -56.18 14.96
N ALA A 5 10.48 -55.97 13.92
CA ALA A 5 10.93 -55.32 12.69
C ALA A 5 10.61 -53.83 12.80
N ILE A 6 11.63 -53.00 12.88
CA ILE A 6 11.51 -51.54 12.79
C ILE A 6 11.53 -51.20 11.30
N LEU A 7 10.39 -50.75 10.75
CA LEU A 7 10.34 -50.15 9.41
C LEU A 7 10.85 -48.71 9.51
N ALA A 8 12.07 -48.46 9.05
CA ALA A 8 12.57 -47.12 8.80
C ALA A 8 12.11 -46.68 7.40
N THR A 9 11.02 -45.93 7.32
CA THR A 9 10.64 -45.22 6.09
C THR A 9 11.52 -43.99 5.93
N SER A 10 12.51 -44.07 5.03
CA SER A 10 13.29 -42.92 4.59
C SER A 10 12.42 -41.99 3.75
N LEU A 11 12.03 -40.85 4.30
CA LEU A 11 11.45 -39.75 3.52
C LEU A 11 12.59 -39.12 2.70
N ALA A 12 12.70 -39.48 1.43
CA ALA A 12 13.59 -38.82 0.50
C ALA A 12 13.03 -37.43 0.21
N LEU A 13 13.62 -36.41 0.84
CA LEU A 13 13.34 -35.01 0.52
C LEU A 13 13.99 -34.71 -0.83
N THR A 14 13.26 -34.91 -1.93
CA THR A 14 13.69 -34.38 -3.23
C THR A 14 13.54 -32.87 -3.18
N ALA A 15 14.64 -32.18 -2.87
CA ALA A 15 14.76 -30.75 -3.12
C ALA A 15 14.57 -30.53 -4.63
N ALA A 16 13.41 -30.00 -5.01
CA ALA A 16 13.21 -29.51 -6.36
C ALA A 16 14.22 -28.38 -6.58
N ILE A 17 15.22 -28.64 -7.43
CA ILE A 17 16.15 -27.63 -7.90
C ILE A 17 15.32 -26.67 -8.76
N VAL A 18 14.92 -25.54 -8.19
CA VAL A 18 14.31 -24.45 -8.95
C VAL A 18 15.42 -23.81 -9.78
N SER A 19 15.57 -24.25 -11.03
CA SER A 19 16.43 -23.56 -11.99
C SER A 19 15.72 -22.30 -12.48
N ALA A 20 15.76 -21.23 -11.70
CA ALA A 20 15.33 -19.91 -12.16
C ALA A 20 16.50 -19.21 -12.88
N ASN A 21 16.79 -19.63 -14.11
CA ASN A 21 17.59 -18.81 -15.03
C ASN A 21 16.70 -17.65 -15.54
N CYS A 22 16.43 -16.68 -14.68
CA CYS A 22 15.89 -15.40 -15.12
C CYS A 22 17.09 -14.53 -15.55
N ASP A 23 17.43 -14.57 -16.83
CA ASP A 23 18.46 -13.72 -17.41
C ASP A 23 17.79 -12.45 -17.97
N PRO A 24 17.86 -11.30 -17.26
CA PRO A 24 17.18 -10.08 -17.67
C PRO A 24 17.67 -9.55 -19.01
N THR A 25 18.86 -9.97 -19.47
CA THR A 25 19.41 -9.57 -20.77
C THR A 25 18.69 -10.23 -21.96
N LYS A 26 17.91 -11.29 -21.71
CA LYS A 26 17.13 -12.01 -22.73
C LYS A 26 15.71 -11.47 -22.91
N TRP A 27 15.27 -10.54 -22.07
CA TRP A 27 13.96 -9.93 -22.23
C TRP A 27 14.03 -8.83 -23.30
N SER A 28 13.09 -8.86 -24.24
CA SER A 28 12.92 -7.84 -25.27
C SER A 28 11.48 -7.32 -25.27
N PRO A 29 11.25 -6.01 -25.47
CA PRO A 29 9.91 -5.46 -25.62
C PRO A 29 9.12 -6.13 -26.76
N PRO A 30 7.78 -6.23 -26.65
CA PRO A 30 6.93 -6.68 -27.75
C PRO A 30 7.09 -5.81 -29.00
N VAL A 31 7.18 -6.43 -30.18
CA VAL A 31 7.39 -5.72 -31.46
C VAL A 31 6.18 -4.86 -31.85
N ASP A 32 4.98 -5.27 -31.44
CA ASP A 32 3.72 -4.57 -31.68
C ASP A 32 3.39 -3.53 -30.60
N GLY A 33 4.24 -3.39 -29.58
CA GLY A 33 4.02 -2.51 -28.43
C GLY A 33 2.90 -2.96 -27.48
N GLN A 34 2.35 -4.17 -27.65
CA GLN A 34 1.28 -4.71 -26.80
C GLN A 34 1.88 -5.51 -25.63
N TYR A 35 1.63 -5.03 -24.41
CA TYR A 35 2.10 -5.70 -23.20
C TYR A 35 0.99 -6.51 -22.56
N ASN A 36 1.29 -7.73 -22.13
CA ASN A 36 0.41 -8.48 -21.23
C ASN A 36 0.52 -7.87 -19.82
N THR A 37 -0.41 -6.98 -19.50
CA THR A 37 -0.45 -6.25 -18.22
C THR A 37 -1.17 -6.99 -17.10
N THR A 38 -1.78 -8.15 -17.40
CA THR A 38 -2.57 -8.89 -16.42
C THR A 38 -1.67 -9.54 -15.36
N GLY A 39 -1.88 -9.13 -14.10
CA GLY A 39 -1.22 -9.72 -12.93
C GLY A 39 -1.74 -11.14 -12.62
N ARG A 40 -0.85 -12.01 -12.14
CA ARG A 40 -1.23 -13.33 -11.62
C ARG A 40 -0.31 -13.74 -10.48
N ILE A 41 -0.87 -14.42 -9.50
CA ILE A 41 -0.11 -15.08 -8.44
C ILE A 41 0.28 -16.49 -8.91
N ASP A 42 1.57 -16.80 -8.86
CA ASP A 42 2.10 -18.12 -9.14
C ASP A 42 2.78 -18.67 -7.87
N PRO A 43 2.26 -19.74 -7.25
CA PRO A 43 2.80 -20.26 -5.99
C PRO A 43 4.21 -20.85 -6.13
N ASN A 44 4.69 -21.06 -7.36
CA ASN A 44 6.02 -21.62 -7.63
C ASN A 44 7.05 -20.55 -8.02
N LYS A 45 6.70 -19.26 -7.97
CA LYS A 45 7.57 -18.14 -8.36
C LYS A 45 7.58 -17.06 -7.29
N LEU A 46 8.58 -16.19 -7.38
CA LEU A 46 8.54 -14.90 -6.69
C LEU A 46 7.40 -14.06 -7.30
N ASN A 47 6.47 -13.63 -6.45
CA ASN A 47 5.40 -12.72 -6.83
C ASN A 47 5.85 -11.31 -6.47
N VAL A 48 5.87 -10.41 -7.45
CA VAL A 48 6.30 -9.02 -7.28
C VAL A 48 5.05 -8.14 -7.37
N HIS A 49 4.68 -7.52 -6.26
CA HIS A 49 3.57 -6.59 -6.19
C HIS A 49 4.09 -5.18 -6.51
N LEU A 50 3.68 -4.63 -7.66
CA LEU A 50 3.99 -3.26 -8.05
C LEU A 50 2.88 -2.34 -7.57
N ILE A 51 3.10 -1.64 -6.45
CA ILE A 51 2.12 -0.73 -5.86
C ILE A 51 2.39 0.68 -6.37
N ALA A 52 1.65 1.12 -7.39
CA ALA A 52 1.74 2.49 -7.88
C ALA A 52 1.05 3.44 -6.89
N HIS A 53 1.76 4.47 -6.46
CA HIS A 53 1.24 5.48 -5.52
C HIS A 53 1.88 6.85 -5.81
N SER A 54 1.25 7.91 -5.28
CA SER A 54 1.88 9.23 -5.11
C SER A 54 2.05 9.50 -3.62
N HIS A 55 3.05 10.29 -3.24
CA HIS A 55 3.17 10.83 -1.89
C HIS A 55 2.94 12.33 -1.98
N ASP A 56 1.80 12.78 -1.46
CA ASP A 56 1.32 14.14 -1.64
C ASP A 56 1.26 14.86 -0.29
N ASP A 57 2.31 15.61 0.03
CA ASP A 57 2.39 16.37 1.28
C ASP A 57 1.33 17.47 1.36
N PRO A 58 0.45 17.50 2.39
CA PRO A 58 -0.53 18.56 2.58
C PRO A 58 0.10 19.83 3.18
N GLY A 59 1.15 20.33 2.51
CA GLY A 59 1.99 21.44 2.94
C GLY A 59 3.38 20.97 3.37
N TRP A 60 4.42 21.46 2.69
CA TRP A 60 5.82 21.22 3.02
C TRP A 60 6.69 22.36 2.47
N LEU A 61 7.15 22.28 1.22
CA LEU A 61 7.91 23.36 0.56
C LEU A 61 7.01 24.49 0.09
N ILE A 62 5.79 24.15 -0.30
CA ILE A 62 4.72 25.10 -0.67
C ILE A 62 3.45 24.77 0.10
N GLY A 63 2.49 25.70 0.09
CA GLY A 63 1.23 25.54 0.82
C GLY A 63 0.34 24.45 0.22
N VAL A 64 -0.56 23.89 1.03
CA VAL A 64 -1.51 22.84 0.63
C VAL A 64 -2.30 23.23 -0.63
N ASP A 65 -2.82 24.45 -0.70
CA ASP A 65 -3.56 24.93 -1.87
C ASP A 65 -2.70 25.03 -3.12
N GLN A 66 -1.43 25.41 -2.95
CA GLN A 66 -0.51 25.54 -4.06
C GLN A 66 -0.14 24.16 -4.62
N TYR A 67 0.17 23.18 -3.75
CA TYR A 67 0.35 21.79 -4.17
C TYR A 67 -0.88 21.24 -4.90
N TYR A 68 -2.07 21.49 -4.36
CA TYR A 68 -3.30 21.05 -4.99
C TYR A 68 -3.45 21.62 -6.41
N MET A 69 -3.31 22.93 -6.56
CA MET A 69 -3.56 23.63 -7.82
C MET A 69 -2.46 23.38 -8.85
N GLU A 70 -1.22 23.14 -8.44
CA GLU A 70 -0.10 22.96 -9.37
C GLU A 70 0.24 21.49 -9.66
N LYS A 71 -0.16 20.55 -8.80
CA LYS A 71 0.26 19.14 -8.85
C LYS A 71 -0.90 18.17 -8.62
N VAL A 72 -1.47 18.15 -7.41
CA VAL A 72 -2.26 17.00 -6.94
C VAL A 72 -3.56 16.82 -7.72
N GLN A 73 -4.22 17.90 -8.13
CA GLN A 73 -5.42 17.78 -8.98
C GLN A 73 -5.11 17.04 -10.30
N TYR A 74 -3.97 17.34 -10.91
CA TYR A 74 -3.55 16.71 -12.16
C TYR A 74 -3.12 15.25 -11.95
N ILE A 75 -2.53 14.92 -10.80
CA ILE A 75 -2.20 13.55 -10.42
C ILE A 75 -3.49 12.72 -10.34
N LEU A 76 -4.52 13.22 -9.64
CA LEU A 76 -5.80 12.52 -9.51
C LEU A 76 -6.54 12.40 -10.85
N ASP A 77 -6.61 13.48 -11.64
CA ASP A 77 -7.23 13.45 -12.96
C ASP A 77 -6.56 12.41 -13.88
N THR A 78 -5.23 12.47 -13.98
CA THR A 78 -4.48 11.56 -14.87
C THR A 78 -4.45 10.13 -14.35
N ALA A 79 -4.43 9.90 -13.03
CA ALA A 79 -4.58 8.56 -12.47
C ALA A 79 -5.92 7.95 -12.86
N VAL A 80 -7.03 8.70 -12.72
CA VAL A 80 -8.36 8.21 -13.12
C VAL A 80 -8.41 7.93 -14.62
N GLU A 81 -7.89 8.82 -15.47
CA GLU A 81 -7.81 8.58 -16.92
C GLU A 81 -7.01 7.32 -17.27
N GLU A 82 -5.84 7.13 -16.66
CA GLU A 82 -4.97 5.98 -16.95
C GLU A 82 -5.57 4.66 -16.43
N LEU A 83 -6.32 4.69 -15.33
CA LEU A 83 -7.10 3.56 -14.86
C LEU A 83 -8.24 3.22 -15.84
N VAL A 84 -8.93 4.21 -16.40
CA VAL A 84 -9.95 3.95 -17.44
C VAL A 84 -9.31 3.33 -18.70
N ARG A 85 -8.11 3.79 -19.09
CA ARG A 85 -7.45 3.33 -20.33
C ARG A 85 -6.97 1.89 -20.32
N ASN A 86 -6.62 1.33 -19.17
CA ASN A 86 -6.16 -0.06 -19.08
C ASN A 86 -6.73 -0.73 -17.82
N PRO A 87 -7.56 -1.79 -17.96
CA PRO A 87 -8.26 -2.46 -16.85
C PRO A 87 -7.33 -3.20 -15.86
N ASP A 88 -6.09 -3.49 -16.24
CA ASP A 88 -5.13 -4.18 -15.36
C ASP A 88 -4.39 -3.22 -14.41
N ARG A 89 -4.48 -1.90 -14.65
CA ARG A 89 -3.80 -0.91 -13.80
C ARG A 89 -4.50 -0.74 -12.47
N GLN A 90 -3.70 -0.52 -11.44
CA GLN A 90 -4.11 -0.14 -10.11
C GLN A 90 -3.29 1.08 -9.65
N PHE A 91 -3.89 1.91 -8.81
CA PHE A 91 -3.24 3.07 -8.21
C PHE A 91 -3.79 3.29 -6.80
N MET A 92 -2.90 3.53 -5.85
CA MET A 92 -3.23 3.78 -4.46
C MET A 92 -3.09 5.27 -4.14
N PHE A 93 -4.06 5.82 -3.43
CA PHE A 93 -4.04 7.22 -2.98
C PHE A 93 -4.37 7.31 -1.49
N VAL A 94 -3.60 8.11 -0.75
CA VAL A 94 -3.58 8.08 0.72
C VAL A 94 -4.20 9.33 1.35
N GLU A 95 -3.71 10.52 1.01
CA GLU A 95 -3.99 11.75 1.76
C GLU A 95 -5.39 12.32 1.48
N GLN A 96 -6.34 12.12 2.41
CA GLN A 96 -7.72 12.53 2.21
C GLN A 96 -7.90 14.05 2.10
N SER A 97 -6.99 14.85 2.65
CA SER A 97 -7.03 16.31 2.49
C SER A 97 -7.10 16.76 1.03
N PHE A 98 -6.35 16.10 0.15
CA PHE A 98 -6.41 16.37 -1.29
C PHE A 98 -7.54 15.62 -1.98
N PHE A 99 -7.74 14.34 -1.67
CA PHE A 99 -8.78 13.55 -2.34
C PHE A 99 -10.17 14.13 -2.10
N GLN A 100 -10.50 14.51 -0.86
CA GLN A 100 -11.83 15.06 -0.55
C GLN A 100 -12.06 16.41 -1.24
N ARG A 101 -11.03 17.28 -1.29
CA ARG A 101 -11.12 18.53 -2.06
C ARG A 101 -11.39 18.26 -3.54
N TRP A 102 -10.62 17.36 -4.14
CA TRP A 102 -10.79 16.97 -5.55
C TRP A 102 -12.17 16.37 -5.79
N TRP A 103 -12.60 15.43 -4.96
CA TRP A 103 -13.88 14.76 -5.02
C TRP A 103 -15.07 15.73 -5.03
N HIS A 104 -15.02 16.74 -4.15
CA HIS A 104 -16.07 17.74 -4.06
C HIS A 104 -16.19 18.64 -5.29
N GLN A 105 -15.13 18.76 -6.09
CA GLN A 105 -15.12 19.51 -7.35
C GLN A 105 -15.60 18.68 -8.55
N GLN A 106 -15.66 17.35 -8.41
CA GLN A 106 -16.04 16.47 -9.52
C GLN A 106 -17.55 16.47 -9.79
N GLY A 107 -17.91 16.42 -11.08
CA GLY A 107 -19.27 16.20 -11.56
C GLY A 107 -19.73 14.74 -11.39
N SER A 108 -21.04 14.50 -11.60
CA SER A 108 -21.65 13.18 -11.41
C SER A 108 -21.04 12.07 -12.27
N GLU A 109 -20.61 12.40 -13.48
CA GLU A 109 -19.96 11.46 -14.41
C GLU A 109 -18.64 10.94 -13.84
N VAL A 110 -17.72 11.85 -13.49
CA VAL A 110 -16.41 11.48 -12.92
C VAL A 110 -16.58 10.77 -11.59
N ARG A 111 -17.50 11.24 -10.73
CA ARG A 111 -17.82 10.54 -9.47
C ARG A 111 -18.31 9.11 -9.69
N GLY A 112 -19.12 8.89 -10.72
CA GLY A 112 -19.56 7.56 -11.13
C GLY A 112 -18.40 6.66 -11.55
N ILE A 113 -17.48 7.18 -12.36
CA ILE A 113 -16.27 6.47 -12.80
C ILE A 113 -15.40 6.10 -11.59
N VAL A 114 -15.11 7.04 -10.72
CA VAL A 114 -14.28 6.82 -9.53
C VAL A 114 -14.91 5.78 -8.61
N LYS A 115 -16.23 5.86 -8.33
CA LYS A 115 -16.91 4.85 -7.52
C LYS A 115 -16.79 3.45 -8.14
N GLN A 116 -16.87 3.35 -9.46
CA GLN A 116 -16.66 2.08 -10.16
C GLN A 116 -15.22 1.58 -10.02
N LEU A 117 -14.22 2.43 -10.25
CA LEU A 117 -12.80 2.08 -10.10
C LEU A 117 -12.44 1.65 -8.68
N VAL A 118 -13.00 2.33 -7.67
CA VAL A 118 -12.83 1.98 -6.26
C VAL A 118 -13.49 0.63 -5.96
N LYS A 119 -14.72 0.41 -6.43
CA LYS A 119 -15.42 -0.87 -6.27
C LYS A 119 -14.69 -2.05 -6.93
N GLU A 120 -14.01 -1.80 -8.05
CA GLU A 120 -13.16 -2.77 -8.74
C GLU A 120 -11.80 -3.01 -8.05
N GLY A 121 -11.45 -2.22 -7.02
CA GLY A 121 -10.15 -2.29 -6.35
C GLY A 121 -8.99 -1.75 -7.19
N ARG A 122 -9.29 -0.87 -8.15
CA ARG A 122 -8.32 -0.33 -9.10
C ARG A 122 -7.84 1.06 -8.73
N LEU A 123 -8.73 1.88 -8.17
CA LEU A 123 -8.33 3.02 -7.34
C LEU A 123 -8.44 2.59 -5.88
N ASP A 124 -7.30 2.30 -5.26
CA ASP A 124 -7.25 1.84 -3.88
C ASP A 124 -7.25 3.04 -2.91
N LEU A 125 -8.37 3.20 -2.21
CA LEU A 125 -8.57 4.17 -1.13
C LEU A 125 -8.68 3.47 0.24
N THR A 126 -8.31 2.19 0.33
CA THR A 126 -8.45 1.36 1.54
C THR A 126 -7.22 1.44 2.45
N VAL A 127 -6.26 2.31 2.11
CA VAL A 127 -4.95 2.42 2.75
C VAL A 127 -4.80 3.78 3.44
N ASN A 128 -4.44 3.75 4.72
CA ASN A 128 -4.34 4.84 5.69
C ASN A 128 -5.64 5.64 5.82
N GLY A 129 -5.99 6.46 4.82
CA GLY A 129 -7.26 7.18 4.75
C GLY A 129 -7.43 8.32 5.75
N GLY A 130 -6.40 8.67 6.52
CA GLY A 130 -6.42 9.89 7.33
C GLY A 130 -6.45 11.15 6.48
N TRP A 131 -6.81 12.27 7.09
CA TRP A 131 -6.71 13.59 6.45
C TRP A 131 -5.28 13.87 5.95
N CYS A 132 -4.28 13.42 6.71
CA CYS A 132 -2.88 13.41 6.32
C CYS A 132 -2.16 12.13 6.80
N MET A 133 -0.97 11.91 6.25
CA MET A 133 0.06 11.08 6.87
C MET A 133 0.68 11.90 8.01
N HIS A 134 0.19 11.71 9.22
CA HIS A 134 0.57 12.53 10.38
C HIS A 134 1.98 12.18 10.88
N ASP A 135 2.67 13.17 11.45
CA ASP A 135 3.88 12.94 12.24
C ASP A 135 3.57 12.00 13.42
N GLU A 136 4.56 11.25 13.87
CA GLU A 136 4.42 10.31 14.99
C GLU A 136 5.18 10.74 16.24
N ALA A 137 6.00 11.80 16.17
CA ALA A 137 6.83 12.25 17.28
C ALA A 137 6.17 13.37 18.11
N THR A 138 5.59 14.37 17.45
CA THR A 138 5.12 15.61 18.08
C THR A 138 3.62 15.70 18.36
N PRO A 139 2.70 15.04 17.64
CA PRO A 139 1.28 15.23 17.92
C PRO A 139 0.82 14.50 19.17
N HIS A 140 -0.22 15.05 19.78
CA HIS A 140 -0.98 14.34 20.79
C HIS A 140 -1.88 13.29 20.12
N TYR A 141 -2.05 12.12 20.75
CA TYR A 141 -2.83 11.01 20.17
C TYR A 141 -4.26 11.40 19.79
N ILE A 142 -4.89 12.35 20.51
CA ILE A 142 -6.22 12.88 20.17
C ILE A 142 -6.21 13.49 18.76
N ALA A 143 -5.20 14.29 18.40
CA ALA A 143 -5.10 14.88 17.08
C ALA A 143 -4.87 13.82 15.99
N MET A 144 -4.09 12.77 16.32
CA MET A 144 -3.88 11.64 15.41
C MET A 144 -5.21 10.89 15.16
N VAL A 145 -6.03 10.67 16.19
CA VAL A 145 -7.37 10.06 16.07
C VAL A 145 -8.32 10.95 15.29
N ASP A 146 -8.42 12.24 15.64
CA ASP A 146 -9.36 13.17 15.03
C ASP A 146 -9.12 13.31 13.52
N GLN A 147 -7.87 13.50 13.09
CA GLN A 147 -7.54 13.62 11.67
C GLN A 147 -7.82 12.31 10.91
N THR A 148 -7.63 11.16 11.57
CA THR A 148 -7.91 9.85 10.97
C THR A 148 -9.41 9.66 10.79
N ALA A 149 -10.19 9.92 11.84
CA ALA A 149 -11.65 9.81 11.81
C ALA A 149 -12.27 10.76 10.78
N TYR A 150 -11.76 11.99 10.68
CA TYR A 150 -12.21 12.96 9.68
C TYR A 150 -11.96 12.49 8.24
N GLY A 151 -10.79 11.91 7.97
CA GLY A 151 -10.48 11.30 6.67
C GLY A 151 -11.38 10.11 6.35
N HIS A 152 -11.55 9.19 7.31
CA HIS A 152 -12.37 7.98 7.16
C HIS A 152 -13.86 8.25 6.95
N GLN A 153 -14.39 9.37 7.48
CA GLN A 153 -15.81 9.69 7.37
C GLN A 153 -16.28 9.74 5.91
N LEU A 154 -15.56 10.46 5.04
CA LEU A 154 -15.92 10.54 3.62
C LEU A 154 -15.78 9.18 2.93
N LEU A 155 -14.74 8.41 3.27
CA LEU A 155 -14.52 7.06 2.71
C LEU A 155 -15.68 6.12 3.04
N MET A 156 -16.18 6.19 4.27
CA MET A 156 -17.35 5.43 4.70
C MET A 156 -18.62 5.89 3.98
N ASP A 157 -18.89 7.19 3.97
CA ASP A 157 -20.15 7.73 3.46
C ASP A 157 -20.30 7.58 1.92
N GLU A 158 -19.21 7.77 1.18
CA GLU A 158 -19.24 7.78 -0.29
C GLU A 158 -18.94 6.42 -0.91
N PHE A 159 -18.11 5.60 -0.25
CA PHE A 159 -17.56 4.36 -0.81
C PHE A 159 -17.81 3.12 0.08
N GLY A 160 -18.31 3.28 1.31
CA GLY A 160 -18.47 2.16 2.25
C GLY A 160 -17.15 1.54 2.68
N ILE A 161 -16.06 2.31 2.66
CA ILE A 161 -14.71 1.84 2.96
C ILE A 161 -14.35 2.16 4.42
N SER A 162 -13.80 1.15 5.10
CA SER A 162 -13.07 1.30 6.36
C SER A 162 -11.64 0.79 6.11
N PRO A 163 -10.64 1.69 6.02
CA PRO A 163 -9.26 1.29 5.77
C PRO A 163 -8.74 0.27 6.77
N ARG A 164 -7.90 -0.67 6.30
CA ARG A 164 -7.34 -1.75 7.13
C ARG A 164 -5.82 -1.83 7.09
N ILE A 165 -5.18 -0.91 6.39
CA ILE A 165 -3.73 -0.89 6.23
C ILE A 165 -3.23 0.50 6.57
N GLY A 166 -2.28 0.62 7.49
CA GLY A 166 -1.56 1.86 7.72
C GLY A 166 -0.45 2.07 6.69
N TRP A 167 -0.25 3.32 6.27
CA TRP A 167 0.79 3.71 5.32
C TRP A 167 1.48 4.97 5.82
N GLN A 168 2.61 4.78 6.49
CA GLN A 168 3.40 5.79 7.18
C GLN A 168 4.81 5.81 6.59
N ILE A 169 4.93 6.06 5.29
CA ILE A 169 6.22 5.99 4.60
C ILE A 169 7.13 7.18 4.92
N ASP A 170 6.58 8.34 5.30
CA ASP A 170 7.35 9.57 5.47
C ASP A 170 7.48 10.21 6.88
N PRO A 171 6.77 9.78 7.95
CA PRO A 171 7.08 10.26 9.30
C PRO A 171 8.52 9.96 9.72
N PHE A 172 9.16 10.89 10.43
CA PHE A 172 10.57 10.78 10.82
C PHE A 172 10.75 9.93 12.10
N GLY A 173 10.53 8.62 11.96
CA GLY A 173 10.47 7.67 13.06
C GLY A 173 9.03 7.29 13.40
N HIS A 174 8.86 6.18 14.12
CA HIS A 174 7.54 5.57 14.34
C HIS A 174 7.26 5.32 15.83
N SER A 175 6.02 5.54 16.24
CA SER A 175 5.59 5.56 17.64
C SER A 175 4.83 4.31 18.04
N ALA A 176 5.01 3.87 19.28
CA ALA A 176 4.17 2.83 19.89
C ALA A 176 2.66 3.17 19.82
N THR A 177 2.31 4.46 19.83
CA THR A 177 0.95 4.96 19.67
C THR A 177 0.37 4.61 18.29
N GLN A 178 1.14 4.78 17.21
CA GLN A 178 0.71 4.39 15.87
C GLN A 178 0.52 2.87 15.77
N GLY A 179 1.45 2.08 16.31
CA GLY A 179 1.35 0.62 16.29
C GLY A 179 0.18 0.06 17.10
N SER A 180 -0.11 0.64 18.27
CA SER A 180 -1.22 0.21 19.13
C SER A 180 -2.54 0.86 18.74
N LEU A 181 -2.69 2.16 19.01
CA LEU A 181 -3.95 2.89 18.93
C LEU A 181 -4.43 3.03 17.49
N LEU A 182 -3.57 3.50 16.59
CA LEU A 182 -3.95 3.79 15.20
C LEU A 182 -3.72 2.67 14.21
N SER A 183 -3.28 1.50 14.68
CA SER A 183 -3.29 0.28 13.88
C SER A 183 -4.25 -0.72 14.51
N GLN A 184 -3.88 -1.37 15.61
CA GLN A 184 -4.75 -2.37 16.25
C GLN A 184 -6.08 -1.76 16.76
N GLY A 185 -6.05 -0.57 17.35
CA GLY A 185 -7.25 0.08 17.90
C GLY A 185 -8.26 0.56 16.84
N VAL A 186 -7.79 0.94 15.66
CA VAL A 186 -8.64 1.33 14.51
C VAL A 186 -9.06 0.12 13.65
N GLY A 187 -8.41 -1.04 13.85
CA GLY A 187 -8.75 -2.29 13.15
C GLY A 187 -7.90 -2.56 11.91
N PHE A 188 -6.69 -1.99 11.83
CA PHE A 188 -5.75 -2.30 10.76
C PHE A 188 -5.09 -3.68 10.95
N ASP A 189 -4.90 -4.37 9.84
CA ASP A 189 -4.21 -5.68 9.77
C ASP A 189 -2.70 -5.53 9.56
N ALA A 190 -2.27 -4.44 8.95
CA ALA A 190 -0.88 -4.17 8.61
C ALA A 190 -0.54 -2.69 8.70
N LEU A 191 0.73 -2.38 8.89
CA LEU A 191 1.30 -1.04 8.84
C LEU A 191 2.60 -1.11 8.02
N TYR A 192 2.70 -0.27 7.00
CA TYR A 192 3.90 -0.11 6.20
C TYR A 192 4.54 1.24 6.51
N PHE A 193 5.86 1.23 6.73
CA PHE A 193 6.65 2.44 6.95
C PHE A 193 8.07 2.26 6.40
N ALA A 194 8.77 3.38 6.15
CA ALA A 194 10.08 3.35 5.53
C ALA A 194 11.22 3.95 6.38
N ARG A 195 10.92 4.90 7.28
CA ARG A 195 11.95 5.70 7.96
C ARG A 195 12.28 5.14 9.35
N ILE A 196 13.24 4.23 9.39
CA ILE A 196 13.87 3.75 10.63
C ILE A 196 15.35 4.12 10.70
N ASP A 197 15.97 3.99 11.87
CA ASP A 197 17.41 4.19 12.02
C ASP A 197 18.19 3.26 11.07
N TYR A 198 19.22 3.79 10.41
CA TYR A 198 19.96 3.06 9.38
C TYR A 198 20.74 1.85 9.93
N GLN A 199 21.14 1.88 11.22
CA GLN A 199 21.79 0.74 11.86
C GLN A 199 20.77 -0.37 12.12
N ASP A 200 19.56 -0.01 12.58
CA ASP A 200 18.46 -0.97 12.74
C ASP A 200 18.04 -1.56 11.39
N TYR A 201 17.88 -0.74 10.35
CA TYR A 201 17.60 -1.21 8.99
C TYR A 201 18.65 -2.21 8.50
N GLY A 202 19.93 -1.88 8.67
CA GLY A 202 21.04 -2.76 8.31
C GLY A 202 21.06 -4.07 9.09
N GLN A 203 20.63 -4.05 10.36
CA GLN A 203 20.50 -5.26 11.17
C GLN A 203 19.31 -6.12 10.73
N ARG A 204 18.15 -5.51 10.51
CA ARG A 204 16.91 -6.19 10.09
C ARG A 204 17.02 -6.85 8.72
N ILE A 205 17.76 -6.25 7.78
CA ILE A 205 18.09 -6.93 6.51
C ILE A 205 18.88 -8.22 6.76
N LYS A 206 19.90 -8.17 7.61
CA LYS A 206 20.75 -9.35 7.90
C LYS A 206 19.98 -10.45 8.61
N THR A 207 19.08 -10.09 9.51
CA THR A 207 18.27 -11.03 10.30
C THR A 207 16.94 -11.40 9.66
N LYS A 208 16.58 -10.81 8.52
CA LYS A 208 15.29 -10.96 7.83
C LYS A 208 14.10 -10.60 8.73
N ASP A 209 14.22 -9.48 9.45
CA ASP A 209 13.25 -8.99 10.44
C ASP A 209 12.71 -7.59 10.06
N LEU A 210 12.61 -7.31 8.76
CA LEU A 210 11.92 -6.11 8.23
C LEU A 210 10.40 -6.25 8.33
N GLU A 211 9.90 -7.49 8.24
CA GLU A 211 8.50 -7.85 8.47
C GLU A 211 8.41 -8.50 9.84
N PHE A 212 7.67 -7.89 10.76
CA PHE A 212 7.55 -8.37 12.13
C PHE A 212 6.17 -8.07 12.71
N ILE A 213 5.77 -8.82 13.74
CA ILE A 213 4.57 -8.52 14.52
C ILE A 213 4.92 -7.48 15.57
N TRP A 214 4.55 -6.24 15.34
CA TRP A 214 4.77 -5.17 16.31
C TRP A 214 3.77 -5.28 17.46
N ARG A 215 4.28 -5.44 18.69
CA ARG A 215 3.50 -5.50 19.94
C ARG A 215 4.01 -4.46 20.94
N PRO A 216 3.71 -3.17 20.71
CA PRO A 216 4.08 -2.09 21.62
C PRO A 216 3.38 -2.16 22.97
#